data_AF-A0A6U3DGD9-F1
#
_entry.id   AF-A0A6U3DGD9-F1
#
_cell.length_a   1.000
_cell.length_b   1.000
_cell.length_c   1.000
_cell.angle_alpha   90.00
_cell.angle_beta   90.00
_cell.angle_gamma   90.00
#
_symmetry.space_group_name_H-M   'P 1'
#
loop_
_entity.id
_entity.type
_entity.pdbx_description
1 polymer ?
#
loop_
_entity_poly.entity_id
_entity_poly.type
_entity_poly.pdbx_seq_one_letter_code
_entity_poly.pdbx_strand_id
1 'polypeptide(L)'
;AIMCTIPWVKLIAIIREPVERLFSHYNFLKDPTKHNADLAPFETFVQRDIKGLQHNGVLPKDLKQISSHMGSKAEADAYLKYQALHHGERQFIRSLYALQLEGWERSLKRVGKDIRKDMRVVISSEVKSNPNVTRDLLDWLGLEPQPHEVREAMKTRYTSVPIDPKFKEYLNSIIAPYNKRLYNFLGKDYEGIFDQN
;
A
#
# COMPACT_ATOMS: atom_id res chain seq x y z
N ALA A 1 6.26 15.84 -9.92
CA ALA A 1 7.22 15.70 -11.03
C ALA A 1 6.62 14.91 -12.20
N ILE A 2 6.17 13.66 -12.03
CA ILE A 2 5.70 12.81 -13.17
C ILE A 2 4.63 13.50 -14.02
N MET A 3 3.55 13.98 -13.41
CA MET A 3 2.44 14.62 -14.14
C MET A 3 2.83 15.91 -14.88
N CYS A 4 3.93 16.56 -14.48
CA CYS A 4 4.44 17.76 -15.14
C CYS A 4 5.29 17.43 -16.39
N THR A 5 5.79 16.19 -16.50
CA THR A 5 6.73 15.78 -17.56
C THR A 5 6.06 14.87 -18.57
N ILE A 6 5.24 13.93 -18.12
CA ILE A 6 4.59 12.91 -18.95
C ILE A 6 3.09 12.76 -18.59
N PRO A 7 2.27 13.80 -18.79
CA PRO A 7 0.87 13.78 -18.39
C PRO A 7 0.06 12.64 -19.06
N TRP A 8 0.48 12.13 -20.23
CA TRP A 8 -0.22 11.03 -20.92
C TRP A 8 -0.07 9.64 -20.28
N VAL A 9 0.74 9.49 -19.21
CA VAL A 9 1.06 8.18 -18.62
C VAL A 9 -0.16 7.43 -18.08
N LYS A 10 -0.20 6.11 -18.29
CA LYS A 10 -1.10 5.17 -17.61
C LYS A 10 -0.40 4.59 -16.37
N LEU A 11 -1.10 4.48 -15.25
CA LEU A 11 -0.55 4.00 -13.98
C LEU A 11 -1.09 2.62 -13.61
N ILE A 12 -0.22 1.72 -13.17
CA ILE A 12 -0.61 0.43 -12.59
C ILE A 12 -0.16 0.44 -11.13
N ALA A 13 -1.12 0.30 -10.22
CA ALA A 13 -0.88 0.18 -8.78
C ALA A 13 -1.07 -1.28 -8.37
N ILE A 14 0.02 -1.98 -8.10
CA ILE A 14 -0.02 -3.36 -7.60
C ILE A 14 -0.05 -3.31 -6.07
N ILE A 15 -1.14 -3.79 -5.48
CA ILE A 15 -1.34 -3.83 -4.03
C ILE A 15 -1.47 -5.28 -3.55
N ARG A 16 -1.28 -5.50 -2.25
CA ARG A 16 -1.41 -6.82 -1.60
C ARG A 16 -1.91 -6.63 -0.18
N GLU A 17 -2.28 -7.73 0.47
CA GLU A 17 -2.72 -7.70 1.88
C GLU A 17 -1.75 -6.81 2.71
N PRO A 18 -2.25 -5.72 3.32
CA PRO A 18 -1.42 -4.69 3.94
C PRO A 18 -0.45 -5.16 5.03
N VAL A 19 -0.81 -6.13 5.86
CA VAL A 19 0.04 -6.63 6.96
C VAL A 19 1.14 -7.55 6.42
N GLU A 20 0.79 -8.49 5.56
CA GLU A 20 1.73 -9.30 4.79
C GLU A 20 2.66 -8.40 3.97
N ARG A 21 2.14 -7.27 3.45
CA ARG A 21 2.96 -6.29 2.74
C ARG A 21 4.06 -5.70 3.60
N LEU A 22 3.67 -5.30 4.80
CA LEU A 22 4.55 -4.71 5.79
C LEU A 22 5.58 -5.74 6.28
N PHE A 23 5.13 -6.96 6.58
CA PHE A 23 5.99 -8.05 7.07
C PHE A 23 7.00 -8.51 6.03
N SER A 24 6.58 -8.65 4.77
CA SER A 24 7.51 -9.00 3.69
C SER A 24 8.51 -7.87 3.42
N HIS A 25 8.14 -6.60 3.62
CA HIS A 25 9.10 -5.51 3.53
C HIS A 25 10.09 -5.50 4.72
N TYR A 26 9.62 -5.78 5.93
CA TYR A 26 10.49 -5.97 7.10
C TYR A 26 11.54 -7.07 6.86
N ASN A 27 11.09 -8.22 6.35
CA ASN A 27 11.99 -9.33 6.03
C ASN A 27 13.00 -8.98 4.94
N PHE A 28 12.60 -8.21 3.94
CA PHE A 28 13.53 -7.67 2.95
C PHE A 28 14.60 -6.79 3.62
N LEU A 29 14.23 -5.89 4.54
CA LEU A 29 15.18 -5.01 5.24
C LEU A 29 16.06 -5.73 6.27
N LYS A 30 15.59 -6.84 6.84
CA LYS A 30 16.33 -7.63 7.83
C LYS A 30 17.30 -8.62 7.18
N ASP A 31 17.13 -8.93 5.89
CA ASP A 31 17.99 -9.86 5.17
C ASP A 31 19.45 -9.38 5.24
N PRO A 32 20.34 -10.09 5.98
CA PRO A 32 21.71 -9.65 6.22
C PRO A 32 22.54 -9.67 4.94
N THR A 33 22.08 -10.35 3.89
CA THR A 33 22.76 -10.40 2.59
C THR A 33 22.48 -9.17 1.73
N LYS A 34 21.46 -8.38 2.08
CA LYS A 34 21.00 -7.23 1.29
C LYS A 34 21.02 -5.93 2.09
N HIS A 35 20.80 -6.01 3.39
CA HIS A 35 20.50 -4.87 4.27
C HIS A 35 21.03 -5.08 5.69
N ASN A 36 20.63 -4.18 6.60
CA ASN A 36 21.11 -4.12 7.97
C ASN A 36 20.58 -5.29 8.81
N ALA A 37 21.48 -6.17 9.26
CA ALA A 37 21.16 -7.29 10.13
C ALA A 37 20.61 -6.87 11.50
N ASP A 38 20.91 -5.65 11.96
CA ASP A 38 20.58 -5.13 13.30
C ASP A 38 19.21 -4.43 13.35
N LEU A 39 18.25 -4.88 12.55
CA LEU A 39 16.90 -4.34 12.60
C LEU A 39 16.18 -4.81 13.87
N ALA A 40 15.49 -3.88 14.54
CA ALA A 40 14.67 -4.19 15.70
C ALA A 40 13.63 -5.31 15.40
N PRO A 41 13.09 -6.01 16.42
CA PRO A 41 11.97 -6.92 16.22
C PRO A 41 10.81 -6.26 15.46
N PHE A 42 10.06 -7.05 14.68
CA PHE A 42 9.02 -6.55 13.77
C PHE A 42 8.03 -5.61 14.47
N GLU A 43 7.59 -5.98 15.67
CA GLU A 43 6.66 -5.23 16.49
C GLU A 43 7.22 -3.85 16.84
N THR A 44 8.47 -3.81 17.31
CA THR A 44 9.15 -2.57 17.66
C THR A 44 9.36 -1.68 16.44
N PHE A 45 9.76 -2.29 15.32
CA PHE A 45 9.94 -1.60 14.04
C PHE A 45 8.65 -0.93 13.56
N VAL A 46 7.53 -1.65 13.58
CA VAL A 46 6.23 -1.12 13.15
C VAL A 46 5.67 -0.09 14.14
N GLN A 47 5.81 -0.33 15.45
CA GLN A 47 5.33 0.60 16.48
C GLN A 47 6.03 1.96 16.41
N ARG A 48 7.33 2.00 16.03
CA ARG A 48 8.05 3.27 15.82
C ARG A 48 7.43 4.09 14.69
N ASP A 49 7.12 3.45 13.56
CA ASP A 49 6.48 4.13 12.42
C ASP A 49 5.05 4.59 12.78
N ILE A 50 4.26 3.77 13.47
CA ILE A 50 2.93 4.17 13.96
C ILE A 50 3.04 5.40 14.88
N LYS A 51 3.99 5.42 15.82
CA LYS A 51 4.23 6.61 16.67
C LYS A 51 4.64 7.82 15.85
N GLY A 52 5.47 7.65 14.83
CA GLY A 52 5.83 8.69 13.88
C GLY A 52 4.60 9.28 13.18
N LEU A 53 3.69 8.42 12.72
CA LEU A 53 2.43 8.83 12.10
C LEU A 53 1.50 9.58 13.06
N GLN A 54 1.42 9.14 14.31
CA GLN A 54 0.64 9.82 15.35
C GLN A 54 1.23 11.18 15.70
N HIS A 55 2.55 11.25 15.84
CA HIS A 55 3.26 12.49 16.12
C HIS A 55 3.04 13.54 15.03
N ASN A 56 3.03 13.10 13.77
CA ASN A 56 2.81 13.98 12.61
C ASN A 56 1.33 14.24 12.30
N GLY A 57 0.39 13.65 13.05
CA GLY A 57 -1.05 13.85 12.87
C GLY A 57 -1.68 13.08 11.70
N VAL A 58 -0.95 12.15 11.08
CA VAL A 58 -1.53 11.27 10.05
C VAL A 58 -2.46 10.26 10.69
N LEU A 59 -2.04 9.65 11.80
CA LEU A 59 -2.90 8.86 12.67
C LEU A 59 -3.29 9.69 13.90
N PRO A 60 -4.48 9.45 14.50
CA PRO A 60 -4.82 10.09 15.76
C PRO A 60 -3.97 9.55 16.90
N LYS A 61 -3.75 10.37 17.93
CA LYS A 61 -3.03 9.96 19.16
C LYS A 61 -3.71 8.79 19.86
N ASP A 62 -5.04 8.78 19.85
CA ASP A 62 -5.86 7.65 20.29
C ASP A 62 -6.38 6.93 19.04
N LEU A 63 -5.92 5.70 18.80
CA LEU A 63 -6.29 4.89 17.64
C LEU A 63 -7.78 4.53 17.64
N LYS A 64 -8.49 4.63 18.77
CA LYS A 64 -9.95 4.47 18.81
C LYS A 64 -10.68 5.57 18.01
N GLN A 65 -10.01 6.68 17.74
CA GLN A 65 -10.54 7.82 17.00
C GLN A 65 -10.22 7.76 15.50
N ILE A 66 -9.67 6.66 14.98
CA ILE A 66 -9.32 6.54 13.54
C ILE A 66 -10.52 6.88 12.65
N SER A 67 -11.69 6.31 12.94
CA SER A 67 -12.88 6.49 12.09
C SER A 67 -13.36 7.95 12.01
N SER A 68 -13.19 8.75 13.08
CA SER A 68 -13.55 10.17 13.10
C SER A 68 -12.44 11.08 12.58
N HIS A 69 -11.18 10.65 12.67
CA HIS A 69 -10.01 11.38 12.17
C HIS A 69 -9.86 11.26 10.64
N MET A 70 -10.18 10.08 10.10
CA MET A 70 -9.98 9.73 8.71
C MET A 70 -10.83 10.57 7.75
N GLY A 71 -10.25 10.98 6.63
CA GLY A 71 -10.90 11.79 5.61
C GLY A 71 -10.95 13.27 5.96
N SER A 72 -10.47 13.67 7.14
CA SER A 72 -10.38 15.07 7.53
C SER A 72 -9.33 15.81 6.69
N LYS A 73 -9.51 17.13 6.55
CA LYS A 73 -8.48 18.00 5.95
C LYS A 73 -7.17 17.93 6.73
N ALA A 74 -7.24 17.81 8.06
CA ALA A 74 -6.08 17.69 8.93
C ALA A 74 -5.25 16.44 8.62
N GLU A 75 -5.90 15.28 8.43
CA GLU A 75 -5.23 14.04 8.01
C GLU A 75 -4.55 14.21 6.64
N ALA A 76 -5.25 14.80 5.67
CA ALA A 76 -4.71 15.00 4.33
C ALA A 76 -3.46 15.91 4.34
N ASP A 77 -3.53 17.02 5.08
CA ASP A 77 -2.41 17.97 5.22
C ASP A 77 -1.22 17.32 5.97
N ALA A 78 -1.51 16.57 7.03
CA ALA A 78 -0.51 15.81 7.79
C ALA A 78 0.19 14.77 6.91
N TYR A 79 -0.58 14.03 6.09
CA TYR A 79 -0.05 13.03 5.18
C TYR A 79 0.91 13.63 4.15
N LEU A 80 0.53 14.76 3.52
CA LEU A 80 1.39 15.45 2.57
C LEU A 80 2.69 15.94 3.21
N LYS A 81 2.62 16.49 4.43
CA LYS A 81 3.81 16.87 5.20
C LYS A 81 4.67 15.65 5.52
N TYR A 82 4.06 14.56 5.98
CA TYR A 82 4.78 13.33 6.31
C TYR A 82 5.52 12.77 5.09
N GLN A 83 4.89 12.76 3.91
CA GLN A 83 5.54 12.35 2.66
C GLN A 83 6.79 13.18 2.32
N ALA A 84 6.76 14.49 2.57
CA ALA A 84 7.86 15.41 2.26
C ALA A 84 9.08 15.26 3.19
N LEU A 85 8.89 14.74 4.41
CA LEU A 85 10.01 14.47 5.31
C LEU A 85 10.93 13.37 4.71
N HIS A 86 12.19 13.26 5.14
CA HIS A 86 13.10 12.17 4.75
C HIS A 86 13.40 11.28 5.95
N HIS A 87 12.39 10.59 6.48
CA HIS A 87 12.57 9.67 7.61
C HIS A 87 12.69 8.22 7.14
N GLY A 88 13.67 7.49 7.71
CA GLY A 88 14.10 6.15 7.29
C GLY A 88 13.14 4.99 7.57
N GLU A 89 12.00 5.22 8.22
CA GLU A 89 11.05 4.17 8.61
C GLU A 89 9.62 4.61 8.21
N ARG A 90 9.17 4.23 7.01
CA ARG A 90 7.85 4.60 6.42
C ARG A 90 7.11 3.41 5.85
N GLN A 91 7.21 2.29 6.53
CA GLN A 91 6.69 1.04 6.00
C GLN A 91 5.22 0.85 6.31
N PHE A 92 4.74 1.27 7.48
CA PHE A 92 3.35 1.21 7.86
C PHE A 92 2.49 2.14 7.01
N ILE A 93 2.91 3.39 6.76
CA ILE A 93 2.14 4.33 5.92
C ILE A 93 1.88 3.79 4.51
N ARG A 94 2.84 3.04 3.97
CA ARG A 94 2.74 2.43 2.64
C ARG A 94 1.68 1.32 2.59
N SER A 95 1.19 0.85 3.73
CA SER A 95 0.09 -0.12 3.85
C SER A 95 -1.27 0.58 3.92
N LEU A 96 -1.30 1.91 4.06
CA LEU A 96 -2.52 2.72 4.00
C LEU A 96 -2.75 3.16 2.54
N TYR A 97 -3.21 2.23 1.70
CA TYR A 97 -3.31 2.48 0.24
C TYR A 97 -4.29 3.60 -0.12
N ALA A 98 -5.38 3.77 0.64
CA ALA A 98 -6.36 4.84 0.39
C ALA A 98 -5.70 6.23 0.31
N LEU A 99 -4.82 6.54 1.28
CA LEU A 99 -4.10 7.83 1.32
C LEU A 99 -3.20 8.04 0.08
N GLN A 100 -2.58 6.95 -0.39
CA GLN A 100 -1.70 6.98 -1.55
C GLN A 100 -2.48 7.19 -2.84
N LEU A 101 -3.55 6.41 -3.05
CA LEU A 101 -4.33 6.46 -4.29
C LEU A 101 -5.13 7.76 -4.42
N GLU A 102 -5.64 8.31 -3.32
CA GLU A 102 -6.26 9.64 -3.35
C GLU A 102 -5.25 10.76 -3.67
N GLY A 103 -4.00 10.61 -3.22
CA GLY A 103 -2.91 11.51 -3.62
C GLY A 103 -2.65 11.47 -5.12
N TRP A 104 -2.70 10.27 -5.72
CA TRP A 104 -2.64 10.09 -7.16
C TRP A 104 -3.86 10.66 -7.87
N GLU A 105 -5.07 10.45 -7.33
CA GLU A 105 -6.30 11.02 -7.88
C GLU A 105 -6.21 12.54 -7.99
N ARG A 106 -5.80 13.22 -6.91
CA ARG A 106 -5.60 14.68 -6.91
C ARG A 106 -4.56 15.10 -7.95
N SER A 107 -3.53 14.30 -8.16
CA SER A 107 -2.48 14.61 -9.14
C SER A 107 -2.94 14.42 -10.59
N LEU A 108 -3.71 13.37 -10.87
CA LEU A 108 -4.30 13.12 -12.18
C LEU A 108 -5.36 14.17 -12.53
N LYS A 109 -6.25 14.50 -11.59
CA LYS A 109 -7.29 15.54 -11.79
C LYS A 109 -6.69 16.90 -12.18
N ARG A 110 -5.53 17.27 -11.62
CA ARG A 110 -4.82 18.52 -11.96
C ARG A 110 -4.37 18.61 -13.42
N VAL A 111 -4.23 17.49 -14.11
CA VAL A 111 -3.85 17.43 -15.53
C VAL A 111 -5.02 16.95 -16.40
N GLY A 112 -6.26 17.04 -15.90
CA GLY A 112 -7.47 16.69 -16.64
C GLY A 112 -7.70 15.19 -16.81
N LYS A 113 -7.02 14.34 -16.02
CA LYS A 113 -7.10 12.88 -16.10
C LYS A 113 -8.07 12.29 -15.10
N ASP A 114 -8.64 11.14 -15.47
CA ASP A 114 -9.59 10.39 -14.66
C ASP A 114 -8.92 9.13 -14.14
N ILE A 115 -8.79 9.02 -12.81
CA ILE A 115 -8.14 7.87 -12.18
C ILE A 115 -8.77 6.53 -12.56
N ARG A 116 -10.08 6.50 -12.88
CA ARG A 116 -10.78 5.27 -13.29
C ARG A 116 -10.38 4.78 -14.68
N LYS A 117 -9.94 5.70 -15.53
CA LYS A 117 -9.51 5.42 -16.90
C LYS A 117 -8.01 5.24 -16.98
N ASP A 118 -7.27 6.04 -16.20
CA ASP A 118 -5.82 6.21 -16.30
C ASP A 118 -5.03 5.45 -15.24
N MET A 119 -5.70 4.85 -14.26
CA MET A 119 -5.07 3.96 -13.29
C MET A 119 -5.81 2.62 -13.20
N ARG A 120 -5.03 1.53 -13.14
CA ARG A 120 -5.52 0.20 -12.77
C ARG A 120 -4.92 -0.22 -11.45
N VAL A 121 -5.75 -0.73 -10.55
CA VAL A 121 -5.30 -1.39 -9.32
C VAL A 121 -5.33 -2.88 -9.56
N VAL A 122 -4.29 -3.57 -9.11
CA VAL A 122 -4.14 -5.01 -9.30
C VAL A 122 -3.76 -5.64 -7.98
N ILE A 123 -4.45 -6.71 -7.61
CA ILE A 123 -4.13 -7.44 -6.38
C ILE A 123 -3.04 -8.46 -6.71
N SER A 124 -1.90 -8.37 -6.04
CA SER A 124 -0.72 -9.19 -6.36
C SER A 124 -0.97 -10.70 -6.19
N SER A 125 -1.90 -11.11 -5.31
CA SER A 125 -2.29 -12.51 -5.15
C SER A 125 -3.01 -13.04 -6.38
N GLU A 126 -3.81 -12.20 -7.04
CA GLU A 126 -4.55 -12.56 -8.27
C GLU A 126 -3.62 -12.69 -9.47
N VAL A 127 -2.56 -11.87 -9.57
CA VAL A 127 -1.57 -11.98 -10.66
C VAL A 127 -0.96 -13.39 -10.70
N LYS A 128 -0.80 -14.02 -9.54
CA LYS A 128 -0.25 -15.38 -9.45
C LYS A 128 -1.27 -16.46 -9.77
N SER A 129 -2.52 -16.28 -9.35
CA SER A 129 -3.56 -17.31 -9.44
C SER A 129 -4.43 -17.20 -10.69
N ASN A 130 -4.42 -16.06 -11.38
CA ASN A 130 -5.30 -15.76 -12.50
C ASN A 130 -4.52 -15.17 -13.70
N PRO A 131 -4.23 -15.97 -14.74
CA PRO A 131 -3.51 -15.49 -15.92
C PRO A 131 -4.29 -14.45 -16.73
N ASN A 132 -5.60 -14.31 -16.52
CA ASN A 132 -6.39 -13.29 -17.20
C ASN A 132 -6.05 -11.88 -16.71
N VAL A 133 -5.55 -11.71 -15.47
CA VAL A 133 -5.15 -10.39 -14.95
C VAL A 133 -4.11 -9.72 -15.85
N THR A 134 -3.11 -10.47 -16.31
CA THR A 134 -2.11 -9.92 -17.23
C THR A 134 -2.71 -9.59 -18.59
N ARG A 135 -3.65 -10.42 -19.07
CA ARG A 135 -4.35 -10.18 -20.34
C ARG A 135 -5.19 -8.90 -20.28
N ASP A 136 -5.97 -8.73 -19.22
CA ASP A 136 -6.84 -7.57 -19.01
C ASP A 136 -6.01 -6.28 -18.86
N LEU A 137 -4.83 -6.37 -18.23
CA LEU A 137 -3.87 -5.27 -18.18
C LEU A 137 -3.32 -4.91 -19.57
N LEU A 138 -2.93 -5.90 -20.38
CA LEU A 138 -2.42 -5.67 -21.73
C LEU A 138 -3.50 -5.05 -22.62
N ASP A 139 -4.73 -5.56 -22.56
CA ASP A 139 -5.88 -5.00 -23.24
C ASP A 139 -6.13 -3.54 -22.81
N TRP A 140 -6.16 -3.27 -21.50
CA TRP A 140 -6.30 -1.90 -21.00
C TRP A 140 -5.17 -0.98 -21.45
N LEU A 141 -3.94 -1.48 -21.58
CA LEU A 141 -2.81 -0.73 -22.13
C LEU A 141 -2.93 -0.50 -23.64
N GLY A 142 -3.75 -1.28 -24.36
CA GLY A 142 -3.85 -1.29 -25.81
C GLY A 142 -2.73 -2.08 -26.47
N LEU A 143 -2.23 -3.12 -25.79
CA LEU A 143 -1.14 -3.98 -26.24
C LEU A 143 -1.66 -5.37 -26.59
N GLU A 144 -1.10 -5.98 -27.63
CA GLU A 144 -1.44 -7.36 -27.97
C GLU A 144 -0.96 -8.33 -26.87
N PRO A 145 -1.79 -9.30 -26.45
CA PRO A 145 -1.38 -10.34 -25.52
C PRO A 145 -0.19 -11.13 -26.09
N GLN A 146 0.96 -11.05 -25.41
CA GLN A 146 2.11 -11.87 -25.73
C GLN A 146 2.13 -13.12 -24.84
N PRO A 147 2.42 -14.31 -25.40
CA PRO A 147 2.64 -15.50 -24.60
C PRO A 147 3.83 -15.25 -23.66
N HIS A 148 3.63 -15.49 -22.38
CA HIS A 148 4.67 -15.34 -21.37
C HIS A 148 4.58 -16.49 -20.38
N GLU A 149 5.74 -17.02 -19.99
CA GLU A 149 5.81 -17.98 -18.89
C GLU A 149 5.86 -17.22 -17.57
N VAL A 150 4.91 -17.51 -16.69
CA VAL A 150 4.97 -17.03 -15.31
C VAL A 150 6.08 -17.81 -14.59
N ARG A 151 7.16 -17.13 -14.25
CA ARG A 151 8.26 -17.71 -13.45
C ARG A 151 8.28 -17.08 -12.07
N GLU A 152 8.44 -17.90 -11.04
CA GLU A 152 8.72 -17.39 -9.70
C GLU A 152 10.14 -16.82 -9.65
N ALA A 153 10.25 -15.50 -9.72
CA ALA A 153 11.51 -14.80 -9.48
C ALA A 153 11.60 -14.37 -8.01
N MET A 154 12.80 -14.48 -7.43
CA MET A 154 13.16 -13.94 -6.11
C MET A 154 12.26 -14.40 -4.96
N LYS A 155 12.35 -15.69 -4.58
CA LYS A 155 11.86 -16.11 -3.26
C LYS A 155 12.72 -15.45 -2.18
N THR A 156 12.22 -14.37 -1.58
CA THR A 156 12.78 -13.88 -0.32
C THR A 156 12.75 -15.05 0.66
N ARG A 157 13.93 -15.46 1.14
CA ARG A 157 13.99 -16.41 2.24
C ARG A 157 13.51 -15.67 3.47
N TYR A 158 12.28 -15.92 3.87
CA TYR A 158 11.75 -15.41 5.14
C TYR A 158 12.60 -16.03 6.26
N THR A 159 13.48 -15.24 6.87
CA THR A 159 14.33 -15.67 7.98
C THR A 159 13.61 -15.57 9.34
N SER A 160 12.36 -15.10 9.34
CA SER A 160 11.67 -14.65 10.54
C SER A 160 10.67 -15.66 11.10
N VAL A 161 10.63 -15.70 12.43
CA VAL A 161 9.49 -16.09 13.27
C VAL A 161 8.17 -15.54 12.67
N PRO A 162 7.07 -16.32 12.65
CA PRO A 162 5.76 -15.84 12.25
C PRO A 162 5.34 -14.58 13.02
N ILE A 163 4.48 -13.75 12.41
CA ILE A 163 3.89 -12.59 13.11
C ILE A 163 3.09 -13.12 14.30
N ASP A 164 3.26 -12.52 15.49
CA ASP A 164 2.38 -12.78 16.63
C ASP A 164 0.92 -12.52 16.22
N PRO A 165 0.01 -13.51 16.32
CA PRO A 165 -1.40 -13.34 15.95
C PRO A 165 -2.07 -12.14 16.62
N LYS A 166 -1.74 -11.84 17.89
CA LYS A 166 -2.30 -10.68 18.60
C LYS A 166 -1.81 -9.37 18.00
N PHE A 167 -0.55 -9.33 17.59
CA PHE A 167 -0.01 -8.16 16.92
C PHE A 167 -0.57 -8.00 15.51
N LYS A 168 -0.77 -9.10 14.76
CA LYS A 168 -1.47 -9.07 13.46
C LYS A 168 -2.88 -8.48 13.62
N GLU A 169 -3.65 -8.95 14.61
CA GLU A 169 -4.98 -8.41 14.91
C GLU A 169 -4.93 -6.92 15.28
N TYR A 170 -3.94 -6.50 16.07
CA TYR A 170 -3.70 -5.09 16.37
C TYR A 170 -3.45 -4.26 15.10
N LEU A 171 -2.59 -4.72 14.18
CA LEU A 171 -2.36 -4.01 12.92
C LEU A 171 -3.62 -3.95 12.06
N ASN A 172 -4.35 -5.06 11.96
CA ASN A 172 -5.61 -5.13 11.23
C ASN A 172 -6.65 -4.16 11.81
N SER A 173 -6.70 -3.98 13.14
CA SER A 173 -7.61 -3.02 13.77
C SER A 173 -7.36 -1.56 13.35
N ILE A 174 -6.10 -1.23 13.04
CA ILE A 174 -5.70 0.10 12.57
C ILE A 174 -5.97 0.24 11.06
N ILE A 175 -5.69 -0.82 10.29
CA ILE A 175 -5.75 -0.79 8.82
C ILE A 175 -7.18 -0.96 8.29
N ALA A 176 -8.02 -1.75 8.95
CA ALA A 176 -9.37 -2.08 8.47
C ALA A 176 -10.23 -0.85 8.12
N PRO A 177 -10.25 0.23 8.93
CA PRO A 177 -10.93 1.46 8.55
C PRO A 177 -10.40 2.07 7.22
N TYR A 178 -9.10 2.03 7.00
CA TYR A 178 -8.47 2.50 5.75
C TYR A 178 -8.73 1.56 4.58
N ASN A 179 -8.83 0.25 4.80
CA ASN A 179 -9.25 -0.71 3.78
C ASN A 179 -10.70 -0.43 3.35
N LYS A 180 -11.61 -0.19 4.30
CA LYS A 180 -12.98 0.22 3.96
C LYS A 180 -13.02 1.49 3.12
N ARG A 181 -12.21 2.49 3.46
CA ARG A 181 -12.04 3.70 2.64
C ARG A 181 -11.47 3.39 1.26
N LEU A 182 -10.50 2.49 1.17
CA LEU A 182 -9.96 2.02 -0.11
C LEU A 182 -11.05 1.35 -0.95
N TYR A 183 -11.88 0.50 -0.38
CA TYR A 183 -12.96 -0.19 -1.10
C TYR A 183 -13.98 0.82 -1.65
N ASN A 184 -14.39 1.78 -0.81
CA ASN A 184 -15.25 2.89 -1.26
C ASN A 184 -14.59 3.69 -2.39
N PHE A 185 -13.28 3.91 -2.30
CA PHE A 185 -12.50 4.59 -3.33
C PHE A 185 -12.36 3.75 -4.60
N LEU A 186 -12.24 2.43 -4.54
CA LEU A 186 -12.02 1.57 -5.71
C LEU A 186 -13.32 1.08 -6.36
N GLY A 187 -14.41 1.01 -5.61
CA GLY A 187 -15.71 0.50 -6.06
C GLY A 187 -15.98 -0.91 -5.57
N LYS A 188 -17.19 -1.39 -5.86
CA LYS A 188 -17.77 -2.62 -5.28
C LYS A 188 -16.96 -3.89 -5.56
N ASP A 189 -16.26 -3.95 -6.69
CA ASP A 189 -15.44 -5.11 -7.07
C ASP A 189 -14.25 -5.35 -6.13
N TYR A 190 -13.90 -4.34 -5.31
CA TYR A 190 -12.81 -4.42 -4.34
C TYR A 190 -13.32 -4.55 -2.90
N GLU A 191 -14.62 -4.71 -2.67
CA GLU A 191 -15.17 -4.81 -1.33
C GLU A 191 -14.68 -6.09 -0.63
N GLY A 192 -14.06 -5.92 0.54
CA GLY A 192 -13.65 -7.04 1.38
C GLY A 192 -12.42 -7.83 0.91
N ILE A 193 -11.69 -7.35 -0.10
CA ILE A 193 -10.53 -8.06 -0.67
C ILE A 193 -9.43 -8.42 0.35
N PHE A 194 -9.37 -7.74 1.50
CA PHE A 194 -8.43 -8.00 2.58
C PHE A 194 -9.09 -8.43 3.89
N ASP A 195 -10.41 -8.66 3.90
CA ASP A 195 -11.16 -8.93 5.14
C ASP A 195 -11.10 -10.41 5.57
N GLN A 196 -10.56 -11.29 4.71
CA GLN A 196 -10.57 -12.75 4.89
C GLN A 196 -9.25 -13.36 5.45
N ASN A 197 -8.34 -12.57 6.04
CA ASN A 197 -6.99 -13.04 6.42
C ASN A 197 -6.55 -12.77 7.87
#